data_AF-A0A846NCL0-F1
#
_entry.id   AF-A0A846NCL0-F1
#
_cell.length_a   1.000
_cell.length_b   1.000
_cell.length_c   1.000
_cell.angle_alpha   90.00
_cell.angle_beta   90.00
_cell.angle_gamma   90.00
#
_symmetry.space_group_name_H-M   'P 1'
#
loop_
_entity.id
_entity.type
_entity.pdbx_description
1 polymer ?
#
loop_
_entity_poly.entity_id
_entity_poly.type
_entity_poly.pdbx_seq_one_letter_code
_entity_poly.pdbx_strand_id
1 'polypeptide(L)'
;PIEICERKGIGHPDTICDALLNEVSNKLSREYLKRFGKIMHHNIDKGMLVAGEVERRFGGGTVTKPMLLVFGDRATFTVDRD
;
A
#
# COMPACT_ATOMS: atom_id res chain seq x y z
N PRO A 1 -8.82 16.94 33.71
CA PRO A 1 -8.11 15.96 32.85
C PRO A 1 -8.08 16.45 31.39
N ILE A 2 -7.06 16.09 30.61
CA ILE A 2 -6.93 16.47 29.18
C ILE A 2 -6.86 15.19 28.33
N GLU A 3 -7.54 15.20 27.19
CA GLU A 3 -7.59 14.14 26.19
C GLU A 3 -7.39 14.74 24.78
N ILE A 4 -6.68 14.03 23.91
CA ILE A 4 -6.39 14.44 22.53
C ILE A 4 -6.56 13.23 21.61
N CYS A 5 -7.22 13.44 20.47
CA CYS A 5 -7.43 12.45 19.42
C CYS A 5 -7.01 13.00 18.06
N GLU A 6 -6.44 12.15 17.20
CA GLU A 6 -6.11 12.46 15.79
C GLU A 6 -6.74 11.43 14.86
N ARG A 7 -7.21 11.87 13.70
CA ARG A 7 -7.62 11.00 12.60
C ARG A 7 -7.04 11.50 11.28
N LYS A 8 -6.30 10.61 10.60
CA LYS A 8 -5.85 10.83 9.22
C LYS A 8 -6.99 10.46 8.25
N GLY A 9 -7.34 11.40 7.37
CA GLY A 9 -8.41 11.20 6.38
C GLY A 9 -8.00 10.26 5.26
N ILE A 10 -8.95 9.83 4.43
CA ILE A 10 -8.71 8.86 3.34
C ILE A 10 -7.69 9.32 2.28
N GLY A 11 -7.50 10.64 2.13
CA GLY A 11 -6.53 11.22 1.21
C GLY A 11 -5.16 11.51 1.84
N HIS A 12 -5.01 11.24 3.14
CA HIS A 12 -3.71 11.39 3.80
C HIS A 12 -2.74 10.34 3.23
N PRO A 13 -1.49 10.72 2.87
CA PRO A 13 -0.52 9.79 2.29
C PRO A 13 -0.34 8.49 3.08
N ASP A 14 -0.23 8.57 4.41
CA ASP A 14 -0.15 7.39 5.27
C ASP A 14 -1.38 6.48 5.14
N THR A 15 -2.59 7.02 5.21
CA THR A 15 -3.82 6.25 5.07
C THR A 15 -3.95 5.62 3.68
N ILE A 16 -3.50 6.31 2.63
CA ILE A 16 -3.41 5.74 1.27
C ILE A 16 -2.43 4.56 1.25
N CYS A 17 -1.26 4.72 1.85
CA CYS A 17 -0.24 3.67 1.90
C CYS A 17 -0.74 2.44 2.67
N ASP A 18 -1.33 2.63 3.85
CA ASP A 18 -1.91 1.57 4.68
C ASP A 18 -3.00 0.80 3.93
N ALA A 19 -3.92 1.53 3.28
CA ALA A 19 -5.01 0.93 2.53
C ALA A 19 -4.51 0.10 1.34
N LEU A 20 -3.50 0.59 0.61
CA LEU A 20 -2.89 -0.11 -0.51
C LEU A 20 -2.18 -1.39 -0.07
N LEU A 21 -1.35 -1.33 0.96
CA LEU A 21 -0.62 -2.49 1.49
C LEU A 21 -1.59 -3.58 1.98
N ASN A 22 -2.64 -3.18 2.69
CA ASN A 22 -3.69 -4.10 3.14
C ASN A 22 -4.42 -4.77 1.96
N GLU A 23 -4.77 -4.00 0.92
CA GLU A 23 -5.42 -4.56 -0.27
C GLU A 23 -4.51 -5.54 -1.02
N VAL A 24 -3.20 -5.27 -1.09
CA VAL A 24 -2.22 -6.19 -1.65
C VAL A 24 -2.12 -7.47 -0.82
N SER A 25 -2.03 -7.39 0.52
CA SER A 25 -2.04 -8.58 1.39
C SER A 25 -3.31 -9.43 1.19
N ASN A 26 -4.47 -8.80 1.12
CA ASN A 26 -5.74 -9.48 0.90
C ASN A 26 -5.78 -10.20 -0.46
N LYS A 27 -5.34 -9.54 -1.53
CA LYS A 27 -5.29 -10.14 -2.86
C LYS A 27 -4.27 -11.27 -2.93
N LEU A 28 -3.11 -11.11 -2.31
CA LEU A 28 -2.08 -12.14 -2.26
C LEU A 28 -2.55 -13.37 -1.46
N SER A 29 -3.24 -13.17 -0.33
CA SER A 29 -3.87 -14.24 0.44
C SER A 29 -4.89 -15.02 -0.38
N ARG A 30 -5.76 -14.32 -1.11
CA ARG A 30 -6.74 -14.94 -2.02
C ARG A 30 -6.06 -15.74 -3.12
N GLU A 31 -4.99 -15.21 -3.69
CA GLU A 31 -4.25 -15.92 -4.76
C GLU A 31 -3.53 -17.17 -4.23
N TYR A 32 -2.97 -17.12 -3.02
CA TYR A 32 -2.40 -18.30 -2.38
C TYR A 32 -3.45 -19.38 -2.10
N LEU A 33 -4.61 -19.00 -1.56
CA LEU A 33 -5.72 -19.93 -1.35
C LEU A 33 -6.18 -20.57 -2.66
N LYS A 34 -6.33 -19.78 -3.72
CA LYS A 34 -6.74 -20.26 -5.04
C LYS A 34 -5.76 -21.25 -5.65
N ARG A 35 -4.45 -21.00 -5.54
CA ARG A 35 -3.42 -21.82 -6.20
C ARG A 35 -2.94 -23.00 -5.37
N PHE A 36 -2.90 -22.85 -4.05
CA PHE A 36 -2.21 -23.80 -3.15
C PHE A 36 -3.09 -24.28 -1.99
N GLY A 37 -4.35 -23.85 -1.92
CA GLY A 37 -5.30 -24.27 -0.88
C GLY A 37 -5.01 -23.75 0.53
N LYS A 38 -3.96 -22.95 0.72
CA LYS A 38 -3.56 -22.35 2.00
C LYS A 38 -2.93 -20.98 1.78
N ILE A 39 -3.02 -20.11 2.78
CA ILE A 39 -2.32 -18.83 2.77
C ILE A 39 -0.84 -19.09 3.07
N MET A 40 0.05 -18.66 2.17
CA MET A 40 1.49 -18.75 2.38
C MET A 40 2.00 -17.56 3.19
N HIS A 41 3.17 -17.73 3.81
CA HIS A 41 3.77 -16.69 4.62
C HIS A 41 4.10 -15.45 3.79
N HIS A 42 3.49 -14.34 4.16
CA HIS A 42 3.80 -13.02 3.63
C HIS A 42 3.50 -11.97 4.69
N ASN A 43 4.24 -10.86 4.65
CA ASN A 43 3.92 -9.65 5.40
C ASN A 43 4.04 -8.50 4.41
N ILE A 44 2.92 -7.83 4.16
CA ILE A 44 2.82 -6.67 3.27
C ILE A 44 2.46 -5.45 4.12
N ASP A 45 3.44 -4.93 4.84
CA ASP A 45 3.28 -3.88 5.85
C ASP A 45 4.46 -2.87 5.82
N LYS A 46 5.32 -2.92 4.80
CA LYS A 46 6.41 -1.98 4.56
C LYS A 46 6.28 -1.39 3.17
N GLY A 47 5.63 -0.22 3.12
CA GLY A 47 5.53 0.59 1.91
C GLY A 47 6.02 2.01 2.16
N MET A 48 6.44 2.66 1.09
CA MET A 48 6.77 4.08 1.09
C MET A 48 6.06 4.75 -0.09
N LEU A 49 5.19 5.71 0.22
CA LEU A 49 4.58 6.60 -0.78
C LEU A 49 5.35 7.91 -0.83
N VAL A 50 6.24 8.03 -1.81
CA VAL A 50 7.06 9.21 -2.04
C VAL A 50 6.26 10.26 -2.80
N ALA A 51 6.28 11.49 -2.31
CA ALA A 51 5.58 12.61 -2.94
C ALA A 51 6.08 12.86 -4.37
N GLY A 52 5.12 13.17 -5.25
CA GLY A 52 5.37 13.72 -6.58
C GLY A 52 5.42 15.25 -6.55
N GLU A 53 5.28 15.85 -7.72
CA GLU A 53 5.25 17.30 -7.91
C GLU A 53 4.08 17.67 -8.85
N VAL A 54 3.47 18.82 -8.57
CA VAL A 54 2.30 19.32 -9.31
C VAL A 54 2.40 20.82 -9.55
N GLU A 55 2.05 21.24 -10.77
CA GLU A 55 1.74 22.63 -11.07
C GLU A 55 0.24 22.85 -10.91
N ARG A 56 -0.13 23.77 -10.01
CA ARG A 56 -1.54 24.01 -9.64
C ARG A 56 -2.03 25.32 -10.25
N ARG A 57 -3.24 25.33 -10.80
CA ARG A 57 -3.94 26.54 -11.24
C ARG A 57 -5.44 26.42 -11.01
N PHE A 58 -6.16 27.53 -10.97
CA PHE A 58 -7.62 27.42 -11.00
C PHE A 58 -8.09 26.78 -12.31
N GLY A 59 -9.08 25.90 -12.21
CA GLY A 59 -9.59 25.15 -13.36
C GLY A 59 -8.69 24.00 -13.84
N GLY A 60 -7.64 23.62 -13.09
CA GLY A 60 -6.86 22.42 -13.41
C GLY A 60 -5.44 22.41 -12.85
N GLY A 61 -4.52 21.86 -13.62
CA GLY A 61 -3.12 21.68 -13.23
C GLY A 61 -2.51 20.49 -13.94
N THR A 62 -1.23 20.25 -13.68
CA THR A 62 -0.49 19.15 -14.29
C THR A 62 0.36 18.47 -13.22
N VAL A 63 0.37 17.13 -13.24
CA VAL A 63 1.35 16.36 -12.47
C VAL A 63 2.67 16.41 -13.24
N THR A 64 3.64 17.14 -12.73
CA THR A 64 4.97 17.27 -13.34
C THR A 64 5.88 16.11 -12.97
N LYS A 65 5.65 15.52 -11.79
CA LYS A 65 6.33 14.30 -11.34
C LYS A 65 5.33 13.40 -10.63
N PRO A 66 5.14 12.14 -11.06
CA PRO A 66 4.23 11.22 -10.39
C PRO A 66 4.73 10.88 -8.99
N MET A 67 3.80 10.54 -8.09
CA MET A 67 4.14 9.88 -6.83
C MET A 67 4.77 8.51 -7.12
N LEU A 68 5.67 8.07 -6.25
CA LEU A 68 6.31 6.76 -6.34
C LEU A 68 5.91 5.91 -5.13
N LEU A 69 5.34 4.74 -5.40
CA LEU A 69 5.07 3.74 -4.36
C LEU A 69 6.15 2.65 -4.41
N VAL A 70 6.83 2.45 -3.29
CA VAL A 70 7.87 1.41 -3.13
C VAL A 70 7.41 0.39 -2.11
N PHE A 71 7.51 -0.89 -2.45
CA PHE A 71 7.26 -2.01 -1.54
C PHE A 71 8.59 -2.55 -1.02
N GLY A 72 8.73 -2.67 0.30
CA GLY A 72 9.92 -3.17 1.00
C GLY A 72 9.67 -4.50 1.73
N ASP A 73 8.75 -5.31 1.20
CA ASP A 73 8.12 -6.42 1.93
C ASP A 73 8.60 -7.82 1.56
N ARG A 74 8.05 -8.83 2.23
CA ARG A 74 8.37 -10.25 2.03
C ARG A 74 7.12 -11.05 1.70
N ALA A 75 7.24 -11.91 0.67
CA ALA A 75 6.22 -12.87 0.28
C ALA A 75 6.87 -14.21 -0.09
N THR A 76 6.10 -15.30 -0.03
CA THR A 76 6.54 -16.60 -0.55
C THR A 76 6.58 -16.55 -2.08
N PHE A 77 7.78 -16.59 -2.66
CA PHE A 77 7.98 -16.59 -4.12
C PHE A 77 8.01 -17.98 -4.74
N THR A 78 8.12 -19.03 -3.94
CA THR A 78 8.17 -20.40 -4.42
C THR A 78 7.49 -21.33 -3.44
N VAL A 79 6.70 -22.27 -3.98
CA VAL A 79 5.96 -23.30 -3.27
C VAL A 79 6.31 -24.61 -3.99
N ASP A 80 6.61 -25.67 -3.22
CA ASP A 80 6.96 -27.00 -3.73
C ASP A 80 8.16 -27.01 -4.68
N ARG A 81 9.34 -26.58 -4.19
CA ARG A 81 10.61 -27.01 -4.78
C ARG A 81 10.93 -28.39 -4.24
N ASP A 82 11.16 -29.34 -5.14
CA ASP A 82 12.07 -30.45 -4.87
C ASP A 82 13.45 -29.90 -4.46
#